data_AF-A0A2N9G606-F1
#
_entry.id   AF-A0A2N9G606-F1
#
_cell.length_a   1.000
_cell.length_b   1.000
_cell.length_c   1.000
_cell.angle_alpha   90.00
_cell.angle_beta   90.00
_cell.angle_gamma   90.00
#
_symmetry.space_group_name_H-M   'P 1'
#
loop_
_entity.id
_entity.type
_entity.pdbx_description
1 polymer ?
#
loop_
_entity_poly.entity_id
_entity_poly.type
_entity_poly.pdbx_seq_one_letter_code
_entity_poly.pdbx_strand_id
1 'polypeptide(L)'
;MKLDARQGGRTSITGVEVGVAVSQAEKIWRVCTALGNIALACSYAQISIDIQDTLKSSPPENKVMKKANMIGISTMTIFFLMCGCLGYAAFGNDTRGNMLTGFGFYEPFWLVDLGNVMIVVHLVGAYQVLAQPVFRVVELWASMRWPKSEFVNVEYPMNIGKIKFSINSFRLIWRTIFVVMVTVLAMAMPFFNEMLALLGAIGFWPLGVYFPVEMYIAQKKIGKRTIRWFGLQILNFVCLIVSLAAGCGAIQGMNKAPQTIIKEGNFIPRNNLPNLKRTRRRKRFQFKDPINPIPCDSSLIKSSLEPKRNYDH
;
A
#
# COMPACT_ATOMS: atom_id res chain seq x y z
N MET A 1 20.11 -17.43 -23.86
CA MET A 1 19.30 -16.35 -23.25
C MET A 1 19.51 -15.09 -24.06
N LYS A 2 18.70 -14.89 -25.11
CA LYS A 2 18.71 -13.65 -25.90
C LYS A 2 17.81 -12.65 -25.18
N LEU A 3 18.41 -11.62 -24.59
CA LEU A 3 17.69 -10.45 -24.10
C LEU A 3 17.26 -9.66 -25.34
N ASP A 4 16.03 -9.87 -25.79
CA ASP A 4 15.37 -8.93 -26.70
C ASP A 4 15.26 -7.60 -25.95
N ALA A 5 16.16 -6.67 -26.25
CA ALA A 5 16.08 -5.27 -25.86
C ALA A 5 14.91 -4.61 -26.62
N ARG A 6 13.66 -5.00 -26.28
CA ARG A 6 12.46 -4.35 -26.78
C ARG A 6 12.16 -3.12 -25.91
N GLN A 7 12.47 -1.96 -26.47
CA GLN A 7 11.92 -0.63 -26.12
C GLN A 7 11.93 -0.28 -24.62
N GLY A 8 13.07 0.15 -24.10
CA GLY A 8 13.08 0.91 -22.84
C GLY A 8 12.23 2.18 -22.99
N GLY A 9 11.38 2.48 -22.01
CA GLY A 9 10.53 3.66 -22.03
C GLY A 9 11.35 4.93 -22.19
N ARG A 10 10.84 5.91 -22.96
CA ARG A 10 11.54 7.20 -23.15
C ARG A 10 11.75 7.88 -21.80
N THR A 11 13.00 8.16 -21.45
CA THR A 11 13.37 8.88 -20.22
C THR A 11 13.79 10.30 -20.54
N SER A 12 13.47 11.23 -19.65
CA SER A 12 13.94 12.62 -19.69
C SER A 12 14.33 13.10 -18.30
N ILE A 13 15.31 14.01 -18.23
CA ILE A 13 15.79 14.60 -16.97
C ILE A 13 14.67 15.37 -16.26
N THR A 14 13.73 15.94 -17.01
CA THR A 14 12.61 16.73 -16.45
C THR A 14 11.35 15.91 -16.17
N GLY A 15 11.45 14.58 -16.22
CA GLY A 15 10.28 13.70 -16.14
C GLY A 15 9.50 13.68 -17.46
N VAL A 16 8.22 13.33 -17.39
CA VAL A 16 7.31 13.26 -18.54
C VAL A 16 7.36 14.55 -19.37
N GLU A 17 7.60 14.40 -20.67
CA GLU A 17 7.68 15.51 -21.62
C GLU A 17 6.31 16.15 -21.83
N VAL A 18 6.28 17.48 -21.92
CA VAL A 18 5.06 18.22 -22.25
C VAL A 18 4.79 18.04 -23.73
N GLY A 19 3.60 17.56 -24.08
CA GLY A 19 3.23 17.25 -25.46
C GLY A 19 1.75 16.92 -25.61
N VAL A 20 1.38 16.23 -26.68
CA VAL A 20 -0.02 15.92 -27.01
C VAL A 20 -0.70 15.08 -25.91
N ALA A 21 0.06 14.27 -25.16
CA ALA A 21 -0.46 13.42 -24.10
C ALA A 21 -0.57 14.11 -22.72
N VAL A 22 0.27 15.12 -22.42
CA VAL A 22 0.33 15.78 -21.11
C VAL A 22 0.57 17.28 -21.29
N SER A 23 -0.38 18.10 -20.82
CA SER A 23 -0.26 19.56 -20.82
C SER A 23 0.66 20.07 -19.71
N GLN A 24 1.17 21.31 -19.83
CA GLN A 24 2.00 21.92 -18.79
C GLN A 24 1.28 21.99 -17.44
N ALA A 25 0.00 22.38 -17.45
CA ALA A 25 -0.82 22.43 -16.25
C ALA A 25 -0.93 21.04 -15.61
N GLU A 26 -1.25 20.00 -16.40
CA GLU A 26 -1.33 18.62 -15.92
C GLU A 26 -0.02 18.15 -15.29
N LYS A 27 1.12 18.50 -15.89
CA LYS A 27 2.44 18.18 -15.32
C LYS A 27 2.64 18.81 -13.94
N ILE A 28 2.26 20.08 -13.77
CA ILE A 28 2.35 20.77 -12.47
C ILE A 28 1.46 20.09 -11.42
N TRP A 29 0.23 19.74 -11.76
CA TRP A 29 -0.69 19.06 -10.83
C TRP A 29 -0.18 17.68 -10.40
N ARG A 30 0.44 16.94 -11.32
CA ARG A 30 1.10 15.66 -11.01
C ARG A 30 2.28 15.84 -10.08
N VAL A 31 3.08 16.90 -10.25
CA VAL A 31 4.17 17.24 -9.33
C VAL A 31 3.62 17.57 -7.94
N CYS A 32 2.56 18.37 -7.84
CA CYS A 32 1.91 18.67 -6.56
C CYS A 32 1.40 17.39 -5.87
N THR A 33 0.76 16.49 -6.62
CA THR A 33 0.28 15.20 -6.11
C THR A 33 1.45 14.34 -5.62
N ALA A 34 2.56 14.29 -6.37
CA ALA A 34 3.77 13.58 -5.97
C ALA A 34 4.38 14.15 -4.68
N LEU A 35 4.37 15.47 -4.48
CA LEU A 35 4.80 16.10 -3.22
C LEU A 35 3.94 15.63 -2.04
N GLY A 36 2.62 15.48 -2.22
CA GLY A 36 1.73 14.91 -1.22
C GLY A 36 2.08 13.45 -0.88
N ASN A 37 2.38 12.64 -1.89
CA ASN A 37 2.81 11.24 -1.68
C ASN A 37 4.12 11.15 -0.90
N ILE A 38 5.10 12.02 -1.21
CA ILE A 38 6.36 12.12 -0.47
C ILE A 38 6.10 12.59 0.97
N ALA A 39 5.22 13.57 1.16
CA ALA A 39 4.86 14.06 2.48
C ALA A 39 4.22 12.97 3.36
N LEU A 40 3.31 12.16 2.78
CA LEU A 40 2.73 11.02 3.48
C LEU A 40 3.78 9.96 3.82
N ALA A 41 4.67 9.64 2.88
CA ALA A 41 5.78 8.73 3.09
C ALA A 41 6.63 9.14 4.30
N CYS A 42 6.90 10.43 4.45
CA CYS A 42 7.67 10.99 5.56
C CYS A 42 6.86 11.16 6.86
N SER A 43 5.60 10.72 6.93
CA SER A 43 4.71 10.93 8.08
C SER A 43 4.89 9.87 9.19
N TYR A 44 6.11 9.69 9.69
CA TYR A 44 6.43 8.73 10.76
C TYR A 44 6.44 9.37 12.17
N ALA A 45 6.24 10.70 12.26
CA ALA A 45 6.35 11.45 13.50
C ALA A 45 5.36 10.98 14.58
N GLN A 46 4.13 10.60 14.20
CA GLN A 46 3.11 10.10 15.13
C GLN A 46 3.55 8.78 15.78
N ILE A 47 3.95 7.81 14.95
CA ILE A 47 4.44 6.51 15.40
C ILE A 47 5.70 6.66 16.25
N SER A 48 6.54 7.65 15.95
CA SER A 48 7.76 7.91 16.72
C SER A 48 7.48 8.30 18.17
N ILE A 49 6.36 8.95 18.45
CA ILE A 49 5.98 9.33 19.82
C ILE A 49 5.57 8.07 20.59
N ASP A 50 4.75 7.22 19.98
CA ASP A 50 4.33 5.95 20.59
C ASP A 50 5.51 5.02 20.85
N ILE A 51 6.49 4.96 19.93
CA ILE A 51 7.73 4.20 20.13
C ILE A 51 8.52 4.77 21.31
N GLN A 52 8.67 6.10 21.39
CA GLN A 52 9.41 6.75 22.47
C GLN A 52 8.83 6.44 23.84
N ASP A 53 7.50 6.42 23.98
CA ASP A 53 6.80 6.11 25.24
C ASP A 53 7.08 4.68 25.75
N THR A 54 7.52 3.78 24.85
CA THR A 54 7.86 2.39 25.21
C THR A 54 9.36 2.15 25.46
N LEU A 55 10.21 3.16 25.23
CA LEU A 55 11.65 3.00 25.42
C LEU A 55 12.00 2.89 26.91
N LYS A 56 13.06 2.11 27.20
CA LYS A 56 13.61 2.04 28.56
C LYS A 56 14.17 3.40 28.95
N SER A 57 14.00 3.78 30.22
CA SER A 57 14.43 5.06 30.78
C SER A 57 15.97 5.27 30.75
N SER A 58 16.74 4.20 30.56
CA SER A 58 18.20 4.25 30.43
C SER A 58 18.67 3.40 29.25
N PRO A 59 19.50 3.94 28.33
CA PRO A 59 19.98 5.33 28.24
C PRO A 59 18.88 6.33 27.84
N PRO A 60 19.11 7.66 27.94
CA PRO A 60 18.08 8.66 27.65
C PRO A 60 17.39 8.45 26.30
N GLU A 61 16.06 8.46 26.32
CA GLU A 61 15.19 8.17 25.17
C GLU A 61 15.53 9.03 23.95
N ASN A 62 15.83 10.31 24.16
CA ASN A 62 16.22 11.23 23.10
C ASN A 62 17.50 10.79 22.35
N LYS A 63 18.46 10.14 23.01
CA LYS A 63 19.69 9.65 22.38
C LYS A 63 19.40 8.40 21.56
N VAL A 64 18.64 7.46 22.13
CA VAL A 64 18.25 6.21 21.46
C VAL A 64 17.41 6.53 20.24
N MET A 65 16.38 7.36 20.42
CA MET A 65 15.46 7.72 19.35
C MET A 65 16.13 8.55 18.26
N LYS A 66 17.05 9.47 18.60
CA LYS A 66 17.81 10.21 17.57
C LYS A 66 18.63 9.26 16.69
N LYS A 67 19.29 8.26 17.29
CA LYS A 67 20.05 7.26 16.53
C LYS A 67 19.13 6.38 15.68
N ALA A 68 18.02 5.90 16.26
CA ALA A 68 17.03 5.09 15.56
C ALA A 68 16.43 5.86 14.37
N ASN A 69 16.00 7.10 14.58
CA ASN A 69 15.46 7.96 13.53
C ASN A 69 16.49 8.25 12.43
N MET A 70 17.73 8.56 12.79
CA MET A 70 18.78 8.80 11.80
C MET A 70 18.98 7.59 10.88
N ILE A 71 19.05 6.38 11.44
CA ILE A 71 19.19 5.14 10.67
C ILE A 71 17.93 4.84 9.86
N GLY A 72 16.75 4.99 10.47
CA GLY A 72 15.47 4.72 9.82
C GLY A 72 15.22 5.62 8.62
N ILE A 73 15.38 6.94 8.80
CA ILE A 73 15.15 7.94 7.76
C ILE A 73 16.20 7.80 6.65
N SER A 74 17.47 7.57 6.99
CA SER A 74 18.51 7.40 5.96
C SER A 74 18.25 6.15 5.10
N THR A 75 17.92 5.03 5.73
CA THR A 75 17.59 3.78 5.05
C THR A 75 16.36 3.95 4.15
N MET A 76 15.30 4.56 4.68
CA MET A 76 14.08 4.84 3.92
C MET A 76 14.37 5.74 2.71
N THR A 77 15.13 6.81 2.89
CA THR A 77 15.46 7.76 1.82
C THR A 77 16.25 7.08 0.70
N ILE A 78 17.27 6.29 1.06
CA ILE A 78 18.07 5.55 0.08
C ILE A 78 17.19 4.56 -0.69
N PHE A 79 16.35 3.80 0.01
CA PHE A 79 15.50 2.80 -0.62
C PHE A 79 14.46 3.42 -1.55
N PHE A 80 13.86 4.54 -1.14
CA PHE A 80 12.84 5.24 -1.94
C PHE A 80 13.45 5.91 -3.16
N LEU A 81 14.62 6.53 -3.01
CA LEU A 81 15.35 7.10 -4.13
C LEU A 81 15.78 6.01 -5.11
N MET A 82 16.31 4.88 -4.61
CA MET A 82 16.69 3.74 -5.44
C MET A 82 15.48 3.18 -6.21
N CYS A 83 14.36 2.94 -5.54
CA CYS A 83 13.14 2.43 -6.16
C CYS A 83 12.59 3.42 -7.21
N GLY A 84 12.56 4.72 -6.88
CA GLY A 84 12.10 5.76 -7.80
C GLY A 84 13.00 5.91 -9.03
N CYS A 85 14.32 5.96 -8.84
CA CYS A 85 15.29 6.08 -9.94
C CYS A 85 15.32 4.84 -10.82
N LEU A 86 15.39 3.63 -10.24
CA LEU A 86 15.38 2.38 -11.03
C LEU A 86 14.05 2.15 -11.73
N GLY A 87 12.94 2.45 -11.05
CA GLY A 87 11.61 2.38 -11.66
C GLY A 87 11.47 3.33 -12.84
N TYR A 88 11.89 4.59 -12.69
CA TYR A 88 11.87 5.55 -13.79
C TYR A 88 12.86 5.19 -14.91
N ALA A 89 14.04 4.63 -14.59
CA ALA A 89 14.97 4.15 -15.61
C ALA A 89 14.41 2.96 -16.42
N ALA A 90 13.58 2.12 -15.80
CA ALA A 90 12.97 0.96 -16.46
C ALA A 90 11.74 1.34 -17.31
N PHE A 91 10.85 2.20 -16.79
CA PHE A 91 9.57 2.52 -17.44
C PHE A 91 9.53 3.88 -18.13
N GLY A 92 10.48 4.77 -17.84
CA GLY A 92 10.51 6.13 -18.38
C GLY A 92 9.21 6.89 -18.15
N ASN A 93 8.77 7.59 -19.19
CA ASN A 93 7.56 8.40 -19.17
C ASN A 93 6.26 7.59 -18.97
N ASP A 94 6.30 6.27 -19.14
CA ASP A 94 5.16 5.36 -18.97
C ASP A 94 5.06 4.80 -17.53
N THR A 95 5.86 5.32 -16.59
CA THR A 95 5.83 4.91 -15.19
C THR A 95 4.45 5.21 -14.57
N ARG A 96 3.75 4.15 -14.15
CA ARG A 96 2.47 4.26 -13.44
C ARG A 96 2.69 4.54 -11.96
N GLY A 97 1.75 5.25 -11.33
CA GLY A 97 1.83 5.56 -9.90
C GLY A 97 1.79 4.33 -8.99
N ASN A 98 1.14 3.23 -9.41
CA ASN A 98 1.35 1.91 -8.81
C ASN A 98 2.03 1.01 -9.85
N MET A 99 3.34 0.77 -9.66
CA MET A 99 4.14 -0.01 -10.61
C MET A 99 3.58 -1.42 -10.81
N LEU A 100 3.03 -2.07 -9.78
CA LEU A 100 2.52 -3.44 -9.87
C LEU A 100 1.29 -3.60 -10.77
N THR A 101 0.51 -2.52 -10.95
CA THR A 101 -0.63 -2.57 -11.87
C THR A 101 -0.21 -2.60 -13.34
N GLY A 102 1.04 -2.24 -13.65
CA GLY A 102 1.53 -2.19 -15.03
C GLY A 102 2.00 -3.52 -15.61
N PHE A 103 2.18 -4.55 -14.79
CA PHE A 103 2.79 -5.82 -15.18
C PHE A 103 1.79 -6.96 -15.44
N GLY A 104 0.48 -6.70 -15.39
CA GLY A 104 -0.55 -7.74 -15.52
C GLY A 104 -0.51 -8.57 -16.82
N PHE A 105 0.34 -8.21 -17.79
CA PHE A 105 0.52 -8.89 -19.07
C PHE A 105 1.98 -9.28 -19.39
N TYR A 106 2.94 -9.04 -18.48
CA TYR A 106 4.36 -9.34 -18.72
C TYR A 106 4.81 -10.59 -17.96
N GLU A 107 5.43 -11.53 -18.67
CA GLU A 107 6.04 -12.71 -18.07
C GLU A 107 7.29 -12.33 -17.25
N PRO A 108 7.48 -12.83 -16.02
CA PRO A 108 6.70 -13.89 -15.37
C PRO A 108 5.68 -13.38 -14.32
N PHE A 109 4.45 -13.90 -14.39
CA PHE A 109 3.33 -13.51 -13.52
C PHE A 109 3.54 -13.80 -12.03
N TRP A 110 4.32 -14.83 -11.69
CA TRP A 110 4.55 -15.22 -10.28
C TRP A 110 5.23 -14.11 -9.46
N LEU A 111 6.09 -13.29 -10.09
CA LEU A 111 6.83 -12.25 -9.40
C LEU A 111 5.90 -11.09 -8.99
N VAL A 112 4.93 -10.77 -9.85
CA VAL A 112 3.88 -9.79 -9.57
C VAL A 112 2.97 -10.28 -8.45
N ASP A 113 2.57 -11.55 -8.50
CA ASP A 113 1.74 -12.17 -7.45
C ASP A 113 2.46 -12.19 -6.10
N LEU A 114 3.75 -12.56 -6.08
CA LEU A 114 4.57 -12.50 -4.87
C LEU A 114 4.66 -11.08 -4.31
N GLY A 115 4.87 -10.08 -5.18
CA GLY A 115 4.87 -8.67 -4.79
C GLY A 115 3.56 -8.24 -4.13
N ASN A 116 2.42 -8.60 -4.73
CA ASN A 116 1.10 -8.34 -4.17
C ASN A 116 0.89 -9.04 -2.81
N VAL A 117 1.33 -10.29 -2.66
CA VAL A 117 1.27 -11.01 -1.37
C VAL A 117 2.08 -10.28 -0.30
N MET A 118 3.29 -9.84 -0.61
CA MET A 118 4.14 -9.09 0.34
C MET A 118 3.49 -7.76 0.75
N ILE A 119 2.85 -7.05 -0.18
CA ILE A 119 2.07 -5.85 0.13
C ILE A 119 0.92 -6.17 1.08
N VAL A 120 0.16 -7.25 0.82
CA VAL A 120 -0.94 -7.66 1.70
C VAL A 120 -0.43 -7.97 3.10
N VAL A 121 0.63 -8.75 3.23
CA VAL A 121 1.24 -9.07 4.54
C VAL A 121 1.67 -7.81 5.27
N HIS A 122 2.34 -6.88 4.58
CA HIS A 122 2.76 -5.60 5.13
C HIS A 122 1.57 -4.75 5.60
N LEU A 123 0.54 -4.59 4.76
CA LEU A 123 -0.63 -3.77 5.06
C LEU A 123 -1.48 -4.33 6.19
N VAL A 124 -1.60 -5.66 6.30
CA VAL A 124 -2.26 -6.31 7.44
C VAL A 124 -1.52 -5.97 8.74
N GLY A 125 -0.18 -6.07 8.75
CA GLY A 125 0.62 -5.68 9.92
C GLY A 125 0.46 -4.20 10.27
N ALA A 126 0.54 -3.31 9.28
CA ALA A 126 0.35 -1.88 9.46
C ALA A 126 -1.05 -1.55 10.03
N TYR A 127 -2.11 -2.19 9.49
CA TYR A 127 -3.48 -2.02 9.98
C TYR A 127 -3.60 -2.41 11.46
N GLN A 128 -3.00 -3.53 11.88
CA GLN A 128 -3.07 -3.99 13.27
C GLN A 128 -2.45 -3.02 14.26
N VAL A 129 -1.44 -2.24 13.85
CA VAL A 129 -0.81 -1.23 14.71
C VAL A 129 -1.56 0.09 14.64
N LEU A 130 -1.87 0.58 13.43
CA LEU A 130 -2.45 1.90 13.21
C LEU A 130 -3.94 2.02 13.59
N ALA A 131 -4.69 0.91 13.59
CA ALA A 131 -6.10 0.93 14.00
C ALA A 131 -6.28 0.98 15.53
N GLN A 132 -5.30 0.53 16.32
CA GLN A 132 -5.43 0.44 17.78
C GLN A 132 -5.67 1.79 18.46
N PRO A 133 -4.94 2.87 18.14
CA PRO A 133 -5.21 4.18 18.73
C PRO A 133 -6.62 4.66 18.43
N VAL A 134 -7.11 4.46 17.21
CA VAL A 134 -8.47 4.84 16.79
C VAL A 134 -9.52 4.06 17.60
N PHE A 135 -9.37 2.75 17.71
CA PHE A 135 -10.27 1.92 18.50
C PHE A 135 -10.26 2.35 19.97
N ARG A 136 -9.07 2.57 20.55
CA ARG A 136 -8.94 2.98 21.94
C ARG A 136 -9.59 4.33 22.22
N VAL A 137 -9.43 5.32 21.34
CA VAL A 137 -10.06 6.64 21.50
C VAL A 137 -11.59 6.52 21.51
N VAL A 138 -12.16 5.75 20.58
CA VAL A 138 -13.62 5.56 20.52
C VAL A 138 -14.14 4.76 21.72
N GLU A 139 -13.42 3.72 22.13
CA GLU A 139 -13.75 2.91 23.30
C GLU A 139 -13.71 3.75 24.60
N LEU A 140 -12.67 4.56 24.80
CA LEU A 140 -12.56 5.47 25.93
C LEU A 140 -13.67 6.52 25.93
N TRP A 141 -13.96 7.12 24.77
CA TRP A 141 -15.01 8.11 24.65
C TRP A 141 -16.38 7.52 24.94
N ALA A 142 -16.68 6.33 24.42
CA ALA A 142 -17.92 5.62 24.71
C ALA A 142 -18.05 5.25 26.20
N SER A 143 -16.97 4.78 26.83
CA SER A 143 -16.94 4.46 28.26
C SER A 143 -17.19 5.69 29.13
N MET A 144 -16.56 6.82 28.80
CA MET A 144 -16.79 8.10 29.50
C MET A 144 -18.21 8.64 29.29
N ARG A 145 -18.79 8.46 28.09
CA ARG A 145 -20.12 8.97 27.75
C ARG A 145 -21.25 8.13 28.35
N TRP A 146 -21.07 6.82 28.42
CA TRP A 146 -22.04 5.86 28.97
C TRP A 146 -21.41 4.95 30.03
N PRO A 147 -21.01 5.50 31.19
CA PRO A 147 -20.32 4.75 32.24
C PRO A 147 -21.19 3.66 32.88
N LYS A 148 -22.52 3.82 32.85
CA LYS A 148 -23.49 2.87 33.41
C LYS A 148 -23.97 1.80 32.42
N SER A 149 -23.55 1.87 31.15
CA SER A 149 -24.01 0.91 30.14
C SER A 149 -23.23 -0.39 30.25
N GLU A 150 -23.94 -1.48 30.50
CA GLU A 150 -23.36 -2.82 30.51
C GLU A 150 -22.81 -3.21 29.14
N PHE A 151 -23.47 -2.81 28.06
CA PHE A 151 -23.03 -3.09 26.69
C PHE A 151 -21.64 -2.51 26.35
N VAL A 152 -21.29 -1.37 26.96
CA VAL A 152 -20.03 -0.64 26.70
C VAL A 152 -18.92 -1.07 27.66
N ASN A 153 -19.24 -1.33 28.94
CA ASN A 153 -18.22 -1.54 29.97
C ASN A 153 -18.11 -2.99 30.48
N VAL A 154 -19.07 -3.86 30.18
CA VAL A 154 -19.00 -5.27 30.59
C VAL A 154 -18.06 -6.04 29.67
N GLU A 155 -17.11 -6.73 30.30
CA GLU A 155 -16.25 -7.69 29.67
C GLU A 155 -16.77 -9.10 29.97
N TYR A 156 -17.14 -9.84 28.93
CA TYR A 156 -17.58 -11.23 29.04
C TYR A 156 -16.35 -12.15 28.90
N PRO A 157 -15.87 -12.78 29.99
CA PRO A 157 -14.75 -13.70 29.89
C PRO A 157 -15.19 -14.98 29.17
N MET A 158 -14.57 -15.27 28.03
CA MET A 158 -14.70 -16.55 27.35
C MET A 158 -13.36 -17.29 27.40
N ASN A 159 -13.42 -18.58 27.71
CA ASN A 159 -12.25 -19.43 27.78
C ASN A 159 -12.30 -20.44 26.64
N ILE A 160 -11.39 -20.32 25.67
CA ILE A 160 -11.23 -21.30 24.59
C ILE A 160 -9.96 -22.08 24.88
N GLY A 161 -10.12 -23.26 25.47
CA GLY A 161 -8.99 -24.11 25.89
C GLY A 161 -8.13 -23.44 26.97
N LYS A 162 -6.84 -23.24 26.68
CA LYS A 162 -5.88 -22.57 27.59
C LYS A 162 -5.87 -21.04 27.47
N ILE A 163 -6.63 -20.47 26.52
CA ILE A 163 -6.58 -19.04 26.23
C ILE A 163 -7.84 -18.36 26.76
N LYS A 164 -7.62 -17.46 27.74
CA LYS A 164 -8.66 -16.60 28.31
C LYS A 164 -8.75 -15.33 27.47
N PHE A 165 -9.91 -15.04 26.89
CA PHE A 165 -10.17 -13.79 26.19
C PHE A 165 -11.44 -13.13 26.72
N SER A 166 -11.40 -11.83 26.98
CA SER A 166 -12.60 -11.06 27.33
C SER A 166 -13.18 -10.40 26.08
N ILE A 167 -14.44 -10.74 25.77
CA ILE A 167 -15.17 -10.11 24.66
C ILE A 167 -16.07 -9.03 25.23
N ASN A 168 -16.02 -7.87 24.60
CA ASN A 168 -16.95 -6.77 24.85
C ASN A 168 -17.78 -6.58 23.58
N SER A 169 -19.11 -6.61 23.71
CA SER A 169 -20.02 -6.57 22.57
C SER A 169 -19.92 -5.25 21.81
N PHE A 170 -19.72 -4.12 22.49
CA PHE A 170 -19.46 -2.84 21.84
C PHE A 170 -18.18 -2.88 21.01
N ARG A 171 -17.07 -3.40 21.57
CA ARG A 171 -15.79 -3.51 20.84
C ARG A 171 -15.93 -4.34 19.56
N LEU A 172 -16.64 -5.46 19.62
CA LEU A 172 -16.83 -6.33 18.47
C LEU A 172 -17.66 -5.65 17.38
N ILE A 173 -18.81 -5.07 17.72
CA ILE A 173 -19.71 -4.42 16.77
C ILE A 173 -19.06 -3.17 16.16
N TRP A 174 -18.39 -2.36 16.97
CA TRP A 174 -17.71 -1.17 16.47
C TRP A 174 -16.58 -1.51 15.48
N ARG A 175 -15.75 -2.50 15.80
CA ARG A 175 -14.64 -2.92 14.93
C ARG A 175 -15.15 -3.50 13.61
N THR A 176 -16.23 -4.28 13.61
CA THR A 176 -16.81 -4.80 12.37
C THR A 176 -17.41 -3.69 11.51
N ILE A 177 -18.17 -2.76 12.11
CA ILE A 177 -18.70 -1.59 11.41
C ILE A 177 -17.57 -0.77 10.78
N PHE A 178 -16.50 -0.50 11.54
CA PHE A 178 -15.34 0.25 11.04
C PHE A 178 -14.69 -0.43 9.81
N VAL A 179 -14.46 -1.75 9.86
CA VAL A 179 -13.89 -2.51 8.74
C VAL A 179 -14.82 -2.47 7.52
N VAL A 180 -16.12 -2.66 7.72
CA VAL A 180 -17.12 -2.62 6.64
C VAL A 180 -17.12 -1.23 5.98
N MET A 181 -17.14 -0.16 6.79
CA MET A 181 -17.10 1.23 6.29
C MET A 181 -15.84 1.51 5.48
N VAL A 182 -14.66 1.15 5.99
CA VAL A 182 -13.39 1.37 5.28
C VAL A 182 -13.34 0.55 3.98
N THR A 183 -13.91 -0.66 3.97
CA THR A 183 -13.96 -1.51 2.78
C THR A 183 -14.89 -0.92 1.71
N VAL A 184 -16.06 -0.41 2.11
CA VAL A 184 -16.98 0.29 1.19
C VAL A 184 -16.31 1.54 0.61
N LEU A 185 -15.61 2.33 1.44
CA LEU A 185 -14.86 3.49 0.98
C LEU A 185 -13.74 3.11 0.00
N ALA A 186 -13.01 2.03 0.28
CA ALA A 186 -11.96 1.53 -0.62
C ALA A 186 -12.52 1.06 -1.97
N MET A 187 -13.71 0.45 -1.99
CA MET A 187 -14.39 0.08 -3.24
C MET A 187 -14.91 1.31 -4.00
N ALA A 188 -15.32 2.37 -3.31
CA ALA A 188 -15.85 3.58 -3.92
C ALA A 188 -14.77 4.50 -4.52
N MET A 189 -13.53 4.45 -4.03
CA MET A 189 -12.44 5.36 -4.43
C MET A 189 -11.20 4.58 -4.94
N PRO A 190 -11.18 4.13 -6.21
CA PRO A 190 -10.10 3.30 -6.75
C PRO A 190 -8.86 4.11 -7.21
N PHE A 191 -8.61 5.31 -6.66
CA PHE A 191 -7.49 6.20 -7.03
C PHE A 191 -6.51 6.35 -5.85
N PHE A 192 -5.68 5.33 -5.69
CA PHE A 192 -4.78 5.16 -4.56
C PHE A 192 -3.81 6.34 -4.36
N ASN A 193 -3.15 6.79 -5.43
CA ASN A 193 -2.11 7.82 -5.32
C ASN A 193 -2.68 9.19 -4.95
N GLU A 194 -3.84 9.53 -5.47
CA GLU A 194 -4.51 10.79 -5.21
C GLU A 194 -5.00 10.82 -3.76
N MET A 195 -5.49 9.69 -3.24
CA MET A 195 -5.83 9.57 -1.82
C MET A 195 -4.59 9.69 -0.91
N LEU A 196 -3.48 9.02 -1.24
CA LEU A 196 -2.24 9.16 -0.47
C LEU A 196 -1.75 10.61 -0.45
N ALA A 197 -1.80 11.30 -1.59
CA ALA A 197 -1.40 12.69 -1.69
C ALA A 197 -2.30 13.60 -0.84
N LEU A 198 -3.61 13.35 -0.83
CA LEU A 198 -4.56 14.08 0.00
C LEU A 198 -4.33 13.84 1.50
N LEU A 199 -4.14 12.59 1.92
CA LEU A 199 -3.82 12.25 3.32
C LEU A 199 -2.49 12.87 3.75
N GLY A 200 -1.49 12.85 2.87
CA GLY A 200 -0.22 13.55 3.07
C GLY A 200 -0.41 15.05 3.25
N ALA A 201 -1.17 15.70 2.36
CA ALA A 201 -1.45 17.13 2.45
C ALA A 201 -2.16 17.52 3.76
N ILE A 202 -3.17 16.75 4.17
CA ILE A 202 -3.96 17.03 5.38
C ILE A 202 -3.14 16.76 6.64
N GLY A 203 -2.35 15.68 6.68
CA GLY A 203 -1.60 15.28 7.88
C GLY A 203 -0.27 16.02 8.05
N PHE A 204 0.46 16.26 6.96
CA PHE A 204 1.85 16.69 7.00
C PHE A 204 2.04 18.06 7.65
N TRP A 205 1.31 19.09 7.21
CA TRP A 205 1.48 20.43 7.78
C TRP A 205 1.08 20.52 9.25
N PRO A 206 -0.15 20.18 9.67
CA PRO A 206 -0.58 20.41 11.05
C PRO A 206 0.19 19.52 12.03
N LEU A 207 0.41 18.25 11.70
CA LEU A 207 0.97 17.26 12.64
C LEU A 207 2.48 17.08 12.49
N GLY A 208 3.00 17.19 11.27
CA GLY A 208 4.43 17.01 11.00
C GLY A 208 5.26 18.27 11.15
N VAL A 209 4.69 19.46 10.90
CA VAL A 209 5.44 20.72 10.87
C VAL A 209 4.94 21.70 11.93
N TYR A 210 3.69 22.15 11.83
CA TYR A 210 3.13 23.21 12.67
C TYR A 210 3.22 22.87 14.16
N PHE A 211 2.65 21.74 14.56
CA PHE A 211 2.58 21.36 15.97
C PHE A 211 3.97 21.16 16.61
N PRO A 212 4.91 20.40 16.02
CA PRO A 212 6.27 20.27 16.55
C PRO A 212 7.05 21.60 16.59
N VAL A 213 6.89 22.46 15.59
CA VAL A 213 7.57 23.76 15.54
C VAL A 213 7.07 24.69 16.65
N GLU A 214 5.76 24.80 16.82
CA GLU A 214 5.18 25.62 17.89
C GLU A 214 5.53 25.07 19.28
N MET A 215 5.50 23.74 19.45
CA MET A 215 5.96 23.10 20.68
C MET A 215 7.43 23.42 20.97
N TYR A 216 8.30 23.40 19.96
CA TYR A 216 9.72 23.73 20.10
C TYR A 216 9.93 25.20 20.50
N ILE A 217 9.20 26.13 19.87
CA ILE A 217 9.24 27.56 20.20
C ILE A 217 8.79 27.79 21.65
N ALA A 218 7.69 27.15 22.07
CA ALA A 218 7.15 27.26 23.41
C ALA A 218 8.11 26.68 24.48
N GLN A 219 8.66 25.48 24.26
CA GLN A 219 9.57 24.86 25.21
C GLN A 219 10.92 25.60 25.33
N LYS A 220 11.48 26.08 24.20
CA LYS A 220 12.75 26.81 24.20
C LYS A 220 12.60 28.31 24.46
N LYS A 221 11.37 28.80 24.66
CA LYS A 221 11.04 30.22 24.89
C LYS A 221 11.74 31.15 23.88
N ILE A 222 11.69 30.79 22.60
CA ILE A 222 12.38 31.54 21.54
C ILE A 222 11.68 32.90 21.37
N GLY A 223 12.47 33.99 21.41
CA GLY A 223 11.94 35.34 21.22
C GLY A 223 11.31 35.53 19.84
N LYS A 224 10.13 36.16 19.79
CA LYS A 224 9.29 36.38 18.58
C LYS A 224 9.95 37.23 17.46
N ARG A 225 11.21 37.62 17.60
CA ARG A 225 11.96 38.45 16.63
C ARG A 225 13.39 37.95 16.40
N THR A 226 13.73 36.76 16.88
CA THR A 226 15.04 36.16 16.60
C THR A 226 15.06 35.55 15.20
N ILE A 227 16.21 35.56 14.53
CA ILE A 227 16.40 34.92 13.20
C ILE A 227 15.91 33.46 13.21
N ARG A 228 16.14 32.74 14.32
CA ARG A 228 15.66 31.37 14.50
C ARG A 228 14.13 31.27 14.47
N TRP A 229 13.43 32.19 15.12
CA TRP A 229 11.97 32.23 15.10
C TRP A 229 11.46 32.51 13.69
N PHE A 230 12.06 33.48 12.99
CA PHE A 230 11.69 33.80 11.61
C PHE A 230 11.92 32.61 10.67
N GLY A 231 13.06 31.91 10.80
CA GLY A 231 13.35 30.70 10.01
C GLY A 231 12.34 29.57 10.26
N LEU A 232 11.94 29.35 11.52
CA LEU A 232 10.92 28.36 11.86
C LEU A 232 9.53 28.73 11.31
N GLN A 233 9.17 30.02 11.32
CA GLN A 233 7.89 30.48 10.76
C GLN A 233 7.89 30.43 9.23
N ILE A 234 9.02 30.74 8.57
CA ILE A 234 9.16 30.53 7.11
C ILE A 234 8.99 29.06 6.77
N LEU A 235 9.66 28.16 7.48
CA LEU A 235 9.53 26.71 7.26
C LEU A 235 8.05 26.29 7.36
N ASN A 236 7.37 26.73 8.42
CA ASN A 236 5.96 26.46 8.66
C ASN A 236 5.07 26.96 7.50
N PHE A 237 5.29 28.20 7.04
CA PHE A 237 4.52 28.80 5.95
C PHE A 237 4.80 28.14 4.58
N VAL A 238 6.06 27.80 4.29
CA VAL A 238 6.42 27.09 3.06
C VAL A 238 5.78 25.70 3.04
N CYS A 239 5.85 24.95 4.15
CA CYS A 239 5.21 23.65 4.26
C CYS A 239 3.68 23.74 4.17
N LEU A 240 3.07 24.83 4.63
CA LEU A 240 1.64 25.09 4.45
C LEU A 240 1.31 25.22 2.96
N ILE A 241 2.05 26.05 2.23
CA ILE A 241 1.84 26.25 0.79
C ILE A 241 2.00 24.93 0.03
N VAL A 242 3.05 24.16 0.33
CA VAL A 242 3.29 22.85 -0.29
C VAL A 242 2.13 21.89 -0.01
N SER A 243 1.60 21.87 1.21
CA SER A 243 0.48 21.02 1.58
C SER A 243 -0.81 21.44 0.89
N LEU A 244 -1.09 22.74 0.80
CA LEU A 244 -2.23 23.25 0.05
C LEU A 244 -2.12 22.92 -1.44
N ALA A 245 -0.95 23.10 -2.04
CA ALA A 245 -0.70 22.74 -3.43
C ALA A 245 -0.89 21.23 -3.67
N ALA A 246 -0.36 20.39 -2.78
CA ALA A 246 -0.55 18.94 -2.84
C ALA A 246 -2.02 18.54 -2.71
N GLY A 247 -2.77 19.17 -1.80
CA GLY A 247 -4.21 18.96 -1.66
C GLY A 247 -4.98 19.34 -2.93
N CYS A 248 -4.69 20.50 -3.52
CA CYS A 248 -5.27 20.93 -4.80
C CYS A 248 -4.93 19.96 -5.93
N GLY A 249 -3.68 19.49 -6.00
CA GLY A 249 -3.25 18.48 -6.98
C GLY A 249 -4.01 17.17 -6.84
N ALA A 250 -4.15 16.67 -5.61
CA ALA A 250 -4.90 15.45 -5.31
C ALA A 250 -6.38 15.58 -5.71
N ILE A 251 -7.04 16.68 -5.34
CA ILE A 251 -8.45 16.93 -5.70
C ILE A 251 -8.64 16.99 -7.22
N GLN A 252 -7.72 17.66 -7.91
CA GLN A 252 -7.79 17.72 -9.37
C GLN A 252 -7.59 16.33 -10.00
N GLY A 253 -6.64 15.54 -9.50
CA GLY A 253 -6.41 14.16 -9.91
C GLY A 253 -7.66 13.30 -9.75
N MET A 254 -8.31 13.38 -8.57
CA MET A 254 -9.57 12.67 -8.28
C MET A 254 -10.71 13.07 -9.23
N ASN A 255 -10.81 14.35 -9.62
CA ASN A 255 -11.86 14.79 -10.55
C ASN A 255 -11.62 14.29 -11.99
N LYS A 256 -10.37 14.08 -12.38
CA LYS A 256 -10.00 13.59 -13.72
C LYS A 256 -10.01 12.07 -13.83
N ALA A 257 -9.67 11.35 -12.76
CA ALA A 257 -9.53 9.90 -12.76
C ALA A 257 -10.79 9.15 -13.26
N PRO A 258 -12.03 9.48 -12.81
CA PRO A 258 -13.24 8.85 -13.33
C PRO A 258 -13.42 9.05 -14.84
N GLN A 259 -13.10 10.25 -15.35
CA GLN A 259 -13.24 10.54 -16.78
C GLN A 259 -12.24 9.76 -17.63
N THR A 260 -11.02 9.54 -17.12
CA THR A 260 -10.01 8.72 -17.79
C THR A 260 -10.46 7.25 -17.85
N ILE A 261 -10.98 6.71 -16.75
CA ILE A 261 -11.50 5.34 -16.68
C ILE A 261 -12.66 5.15 -17.67
N ILE A 262 -13.58 6.12 -17.74
CA ILE A 262 -14.72 6.07 -18.68
C ILE A 262 -14.25 6.14 -20.13
N LYS A 263 -13.26 6.99 -20.43
CA LYS A 263 -12.70 7.12 -21.79
C LYS A 263 -11.98 5.85 -22.23
N GLU A 264 -11.13 5.26 -21.38
CA GLU A 264 -10.46 3.99 -21.68
C GLU A 264 -11.46 2.83 -21.77
N GLY A 265 -12.47 2.79 -20.91
CA GLY A 265 -13.55 1.79 -20.95
C GLY A 265 -14.41 1.86 -22.23
N ASN A 266 -14.63 3.06 -22.77
CA ASN A 266 -15.33 3.26 -24.06
C ASN A 266 -14.44 2.99 -25.28
N PHE A 267 -13.11 3.02 -25.13
CA PHE A 267 -12.16 2.73 -26.22
C PHE A 267 -11.86 1.23 -26.37
N ILE A 268 -12.31 0.37 -25.44
CA ILE A 268 -12.33 -1.07 -25.67
C ILE A 268 -13.55 -1.38 -26.57
N PRO A 269 -13.36 -1.70 -27.88
CA PRO A 269 -14.47 -2.12 -28.71
C PRO A 269 -15.09 -3.37 -28.09
N ARG A 270 -16.40 -3.34 -27.80
CA ARG A 270 -17.17 -4.48 -27.26
C ARG A 270 -16.99 -5.78 -28.06
N ASN A 271 -16.45 -5.70 -29.27
CA ASN A 271 -16.23 -6.83 -30.17
C ASN A 271 -14.94 -7.63 -29.87
N ASN A 272 -14.05 -7.12 -29.01
CA ASN A 272 -12.81 -7.81 -28.61
C ASN A 272 -12.80 -8.25 -27.14
N LEU A 273 -13.98 -8.47 -26.53
CA LEU A 273 -14.03 -9.34 -25.36
C LEU A 273 -13.62 -10.75 -25.84
N PRO A 274 -12.46 -11.32 -25.45
CA PRO A 274 -12.24 -12.73 -25.69
C PRO A 274 -13.41 -13.46 -25.05
N ASN A 275 -14.09 -14.31 -25.82
CA ASN A 275 -15.23 -15.10 -25.36
C ASN A 275 -14.89 -15.82 -24.04
N LEU A 276 -15.15 -15.18 -22.89
CA LEU A 276 -14.91 -15.74 -21.56
C LEU A 276 -15.83 -16.95 -21.30
N LYS A 277 -16.81 -17.19 -22.18
CA LYS A 277 -17.60 -18.43 -22.23
C LYS A 277 -16.82 -19.62 -22.83
N ARG A 278 -15.80 -19.42 -23.66
CA ARG A 278 -15.03 -20.52 -24.29
C ARG A 278 -13.85 -20.98 -23.42
N THR A 279 -13.26 -20.10 -22.62
CA THR A 279 -12.15 -20.45 -21.71
C THR A 279 -12.62 -21.03 -20.37
N ARG A 280 -13.88 -20.79 -19.96
CA ARG A 280 -14.49 -21.47 -18.79
C ARG A 280 -14.84 -22.95 -19.04
N ARG A 281 -15.00 -23.38 -20.30
CA ARG A 281 -15.21 -24.80 -20.65
C ARG A 281 -13.91 -25.61 -20.72
N ARG A 282 -12.76 -24.99 -21.00
CA ARG A 282 -11.45 -25.68 -21.05
C ARG A 282 -10.71 -25.78 -19.70
N LYS A 283 -11.06 -24.95 -18.69
CA LYS A 283 -10.51 -25.07 -17.32
C LYS A 283 -11.45 -25.77 -16.31
N ARG A 284 -12.51 -26.45 -16.78
CA ARG A 284 -13.43 -27.26 -15.95
C ARG A 284 -13.38 -28.77 -16.26
N PHE A 285 -12.37 -29.24 -16.98
CA PHE A 285 -12.12 -30.65 -17.27
C PHE A 285 -10.64 -30.97 -17.11
N GLN A 286 -10.13 -30.88 -15.88
CA GLN A 286 -8.92 -31.59 -15.41
C GLN A 286 -8.91 -31.64 -13.87
N PHE A 287 -10.03 -32.08 -13.30
CA PHE A 287 -10.06 -32.50 -11.90
C PHE A 287 -11.16 -33.55 -11.71
N LYS A 288 -11.00 -34.70 -12.38
CA LYS A 288 -11.76 -35.91 -12.07
C LYS A 288 -11.10 -37.14 -12.69
N ASP A 289 -10.07 -37.65 -12.05
CA ASP A 289 -9.77 -39.08 -12.13
C ASP A 289 -9.80 -39.61 -10.69
N PRO A 290 -10.85 -40.36 -10.31
CA PRO A 290 -10.78 -41.22 -9.15
C PRO A 290 -9.88 -42.42 -9.49
N ILE A 291 -9.06 -42.79 -8.51
CA ILE A 291 -8.34 -44.06 -8.43
C ILE A 291 -9.25 -45.19 -8.91
N ASN A 292 -8.82 -45.94 -9.91
CA ASN A 292 -9.41 -47.22 -10.29
C ASN A 292 -8.31 -48.25 -10.60
N PRO A 293 -8.60 -49.55 -10.41
CA PRO A 293 -7.63 -50.55 -10.00
C PRO A 293 -6.89 -51.22 -11.15
N ILE A 294 -5.77 -51.83 -10.76
CA ILE A 294 -4.89 -52.74 -11.49
C ILE A 294 -5.70 -53.75 -12.32
N PRO A 295 -5.48 -53.87 -13.65
CA PRO A 295 -5.97 -55.00 -14.41
C PRO A 295 -5.06 -56.21 -14.17
N CYS A 296 -5.65 -57.26 -13.61
CA CYS A 296 -5.08 -58.60 -13.55
C CYS A 296 -5.12 -59.19 -14.97
N ASP A 297 -3.99 -59.23 -15.67
CA ASP A 297 -3.89 -59.88 -16.99
C ASP A 297 -3.43 -61.32 -16.80
N SER A 298 -4.39 -62.23 -16.88
CA SER A 298 -4.25 -63.68 -16.83
C SER A 298 -3.78 -64.27 -18.17
N SER A 299 -2.73 -63.72 -18.75
CA SER A 299 -2.09 -64.22 -19.99
C SER A 299 -0.64 -64.71 -19.78
N LEU A 300 -0.12 -64.63 -18.55
CA LEU A 300 0.97 -65.50 -18.10
C LEU A 300 0.40 -66.90 -17.81
N ILE A 301 0.28 -67.73 -18.85
CA ILE A 301 0.43 -69.21 -18.87
C ILE A 301 0.07 -69.63 -20.31
N LYS A 302 1.07 -69.61 -21.19
CA LYS A 302 1.27 -70.50 -22.37
C LYS A 302 2.10 -69.80 -23.44
N SER A 303 3.42 -69.80 -23.26
CA SER A 303 4.38 -70.18 -24.31
C SER A 303 5.80 -69.95 -23.77
N SER A 304 6.18 -70.77 -22.79
CA SER A 304 7.59 -71.16 -22.66
C SER A 304 7.85 -72.16 -23.78
N LEU A 305 8.69 -71.78 -24.74
CA LEU A 305 9.57 -72.63 -25.56
C LEU A 305 10.36 -71.70 -26.51
N GLU A 306 11.65 -71.62 -26.26
CA GLU A 306 12.75 -70.96 -27.00
C GLU A 306 12.86 -71.35 -28.51
N PRO A 307 13.89 -70.97 -29.31
CA PRO A 307 14.98 -69.97 -29.15
C PRO A 307 15.22 -69.05 -30.38
N LYS A 308 16.12 -68.07 -30.15
CA LYS A 308 16.91 -67.25 -31.10
C LYS A 308 17.24 -67.86 -32.47
N ARG A 309 17.17 -67.05 -33.54
CA ARG A 309 18.21 -67.03 -34.59
C ARG A 309 18.24 -65.73 -35.42
N ASN A 310 19.48 -65.31 -35.67
CA ASN A 310 20.01 -64.26 -36.56
C ASN A 310 19.68 -64.52 -38.04
N TYR A 311 19.63 -63.48 -38.90
CA TYR A 311 20.43 -63.32 -40.14
C TYR A 311 19.93 -62.18 -41.04
N ASP A 312 20.92 -61.58 -41.71
CA ASP A 312 20.92 -60.49 -42.67
C ASP A 312 20.05 -60.72 -43.93
N HIS A 313 19.58 -59.62 -44.53
CA HIS A 313 19.78 -59.24 -45.94
C HIS A 313 19.30 -57.81 -46.21
#